data_AF-A0A8T6HI24-F1
#
_entry.id   AF-A0A8T6HI24-F1
#
_cell.length_a   1.000
_cell.length_b   1.000
_cell.length_c   1.000
_cell.angle_alpha   90.00
_cell.angle_beta   90.00
_cell.angle_gamma   90.00
#
_symmetry.space_group_name_H-M   'P 1'
#
loop_
_entity.id
_entity.type
_entity.pdbx_description
1 polymer ?
#
loop_
_entity_poly.entity_id
_entity_poly.type
_entity_poly.pdbx_seq_one_letter_code
_entity_poly.pdbx_strand_id
1 'polypeptide(L)'
;MSANNSQSTERLARLVARLSADDLSRSLGGNWTVGFALVHLAFWDARQVAALQRMARGEAFPSEDVATNAALEAIAAAFNPATIGQAAVSAARQLDAVIETLTAEQVDVLTGAGKSYAIDRAPHREEHVRQIEEALG
;
A
#
# COMPACT_ATOMS: atom_id res chain seq x y z
N MET A 1 28.34 6.42 4.54
CA MET A 1 27.11 5.62 4.72
C MET A 1 27.17 4.94 6.07
N SER A 2 26.07 4.90 6.82
CA SER A 2 26.05 4.20 8.11
C SER A 2 26.36 2.73 7.90
N ALA A 3 27.44 2.20 8.52
CA ALA A 3 27.80 0.78 8.47
C ALA A 3 26.63 -0.14 8.89
N ASN A 4 25.68 0.40 9.68
CA ASN A 4 24.50 -0.31 10.14
C ASN A 4 23.50 -0.60 9.01
N ASN A 5 23.39 0.26 7.99
CA ASN A 5 22.43 0.05 6.90
C ASN A 5 22.85 -1.13 6.03
N SER A 6 24.09 -1.13 5.53
CA SER A 6 24.61 -2.22 4.70
C SER A 6 24.60 -3.56 5.44
N GLN A 7 24.99 -3.57 6.71
CA GLN A 7 24.95 -4.79 7.54
C GLN A 7 23.51 -5.32 7.72
N SER A 8 22.54 -4.43 7.92
CA SER A 8 21.12 -4.80 8.00
C SER A 8 20.61 -5.38 6.68
N THR A 9 20.94 -4.74 5.55
CA THR A 9 20.61 -5.22 4.20
C THR A 9 21.19 -6.61 3.95
N GLU A 10 22.46 -6.84 4.28
CA GLU A 10 23.07 -8.17 4.13
C GLU A 10 22.40 -9.23 5.00
N ARG A 11 22.01 -8.88 6.23
CA ARG A 11 21.28 -9.78 7.12
C ARG A 11 19.91 -10.12 6.54
N LEU A 12 19.20 -9.16 5.97
CA LEU A 12 17.93 -9.36 5.28
C LEU A 12 18.11 -10.29 4.07
N ALA A 13 19.13 -10.05 3.24
CA ALA A 13 19.42 -10.89 2.09
C ALA A 13 19.70 -12.35 2.49
N ARG A 14 20.53 -12.58 3.51
CA ARG A 14 20.80 -13.93 4.05
C ARG A 14 19.55 -14.59 4.64
N LEU A 15 18.65 -13.82 5.23
CA LEU A 15 17.37 -14.33 5.74
C LEU A 15 16.47 -14.77 4.59
N VAL A 16 16.24 -13.90 3.59
CA VAL A 16 15.33 -14.20 2.48
C VAL A 16 15.82 -15.40 1.66
N ALA A 17 17.12 -15.54 1.46
CA ALA A 17 17.71 -16.65 0.69
C ALA A 17 17.44 -18.05 1.29
N ARG A 18 17.02 -18.14 2.56
CA ARG A 18 16.74 -19.42 3.25
C ARG A 18 15.26 -19.63 3.60
N LEU A 19 14.36 -18.72 3.22
CA LEU A 19 12.93 -18.85 3.53
C LEU A 19 12.22 -19.76 2.53
N SER A 20 11.41 -20.67 3.05
CA SER A 20 10.45 -21.46 2.27
C SER A 20 9.09 -20.76 2.15
N ALA A 21 8.20 -21.29 1.28
CA ALA A 21 6.82 -20.81 1.19
C ALA A 21 6.05 -20.98 2.51
N ASP A 22 6.31 -22.08 3.24
CA ASP A 22 5.74 -22.31 4.56
C ASP A 22 6.25 -21.29 5.57
N ASP A 23 7.53 -20.93 5.49
CA ASP A 23 8.12 -19.90 6.35
C ASP A 23 7.43 -18.55 6.14
N LEU A 24 7.14 -18.17 4.89
CA LEU A 24 6.46 -16.92 4.55
C LEU A 24 5.04 -16.86 5.15
N SER A 25 4.39 -18.01 5.31
CA SER A 25 3.04 -18.12 5.87
C SER A 25 3.02 -18.15 7.40
N ARG A 26 4.19 -18.24 8.07
CA ARG A 26 4.25 -18.26 9.53
C ARG A 26 3.80 -16.94 10.13
N SER A 27 2.94 -17.02 11.14
CA SER A 27 2.49 -15.86 11.91
C SER A 27 3.63 -15.26 12.74
N LEU A 28 3.66 -13.94 12.81
CA LEU A 28 4.49 -13.13 13.71
C LEU A 28 3.65 -12.49 14.83
N GLY A 29 2.38 -12.89 14.97
CA GLY A 29 1.41 -12.32 15.92
C GLY A 29 0.44 -11.33 15.26
N GLY A 30 -0.79 -11.26 15.80
CA GLY A 30 -1.88 -10.50 15.19
C GLY A 30 -2.13 -10.95 13.74
N ASN A 31 -2.31 -9.97 12.84
CA ASN A 31 -2.49 -10.21 11.40
C ASN A 31 -1.15 -10.27 10.61
N TRP A 32 0.01 -10.30 11.28
CA TRP A 32 1.30 -10.32 10.61
C TRP A 32 1.78 -11.74 10.34
N THR A 33 2.23 -11.98 9.10
CA THR A 33 3.05 -13.13 8.72
C THR A 33 4.47 -12.70 8.39
N VAL A 34 5.39 -13.65 8.24
CA VAL A 34 6.75 -13.37 7.72
C VAL A 34 6.67 -12.69 6.35
N GLY A 35 5.81 -13.19 5.45
CA GLY A 35 5.58 -12.59 4.15
C GLY A 35 5.07 -11.16 4.25
N PHE A 36 4.11 -10.89 5.14
CA PHE A 36 3.63 -9.52 5.39
C PHE A 36 4.76 -8.60 5.86
N ALA A 37 5.62 -9.06 6.77
CA ALA A 37 6.75 -8.26 7.25
C ALA A 37 7.74 -7.91 6.12
N LEU A 38 7.99 -8.83 5.18
CA LEU A 38 8.84 -8.57 4.02
C LEU A 38 8.20 -7.57 3.05
N VAL A 39 6.89 -7.67 2.79
CA VAL A 39 6.16 -6.67 2.00
C VAL A 39 6.21 -5.30 2.67
N HIS A 40 6.03 -5.24 3.99
CA HIS A 40 6.12 -4.01 4.77
C HIS A 40 7.52 -3.37 4.65
N LEU A 41 8.60 -4.14 4.76
CA LEU A 41 9.96 -3.64 4.56
C LEU A 41 10.15 -3.09 3.14
N ALA A 42 9.76 -3.86 2.12
CA ALA A 42 9.89 -3.44 0.72
C ALA A 42 9.12 -2.14 0.43
N PHE A 43 7.91 -2.00 0.97
CA PHE A 43 7.09 -0.80 0.83
C PHE A 43 7.79 0.44 1.42
N TRP A 44 8.24 0.37 2.67
CA TRP A 44 8.85 1.53 3.32
C TRP A 44 10.20 1.91 2.71
N ASP A 45 11.01 0.95 2.29
CA ASP A 45 12.27 1.25 1.60
C ASP A 45 12.02 1.87 0.22
N ALA A 46 11.05 1.37 -0.55
CA ALA A 46 10.66 1.95 -1.83
C ALA A 46 10.14 3.38 -1.70
N ARG A 47 9.34 3.65 -0.66
CA ARG A 47 8.90 5.02 -0.30
C ARG A 47 10.10 5.95 -0.10
N GLN A 48 11.11 5.50 0.67
CA GLN A 48 12.31 6.30 0.92
C GLN A 48 13.13 6.52 -0.35
N VAL A 49 13.23 5.52 -1.22
CA VAL A 49 13.89 5.67 -2.53
C VAL A 49 13.22 6.76 -3.35
N ALA A 50 11.89 6.71 -3.50
CA ALA A 50 11.14 7.71 -4.26
C ALA A 50 11.37 9.14 -3.71
N ALA A 51 11.29 9.30 -2.39
CA ALA A 51 11.48 10.61 -1.76
C ALA A 51 12.91 11.15 -1.90
N LEU A 52 13.92 10.31 -1.64
CA LEU A 52 15.33 10.70 -1.73
C LEU A 52 15.76 10.99 -3.17
N GLN A 53 15.23 10.27 -4.16
CA GLN A 53 15.49 10.54 -5.57
C GLN A 53 14.93 11.89 -6.02
N ARG A 54 13.73 12.26 -5.59
CA ARG A 54 13.16 13.59 -5.86
C ARG A 54 14.02 14.69 -5.25
N MET A 55 14.37 14.53 -3.97
CA MET A 55 15.27 15.46 -3.27
C MET A 55 16.62 15.60 -3.97
N ALA A 56 17.22 14.48 -4.43
CA ALA A 56 18.49 14.50 -5.15
C ALA A 56 18.43 15.23 -6.51
N ARG A 57 17.24 15.38 -7.10
CA ARG A 57 17.00 16.20 -8.30
C ARG A 57 16.70 17.67 -7.99
N GLY A 58 16.77 18.08 -6.71
CA GLY A 58 16.45 19.43 -6.26
C GLY A 58 14.96 19.71 -6.10
N GLU A 59 14.12 18.67 -6.18
CA GLU A 59 12.69 18.80 -5.91
C GLU A 59 12.42 18.81 -4.39
N ALA A 60 11.27 19.36 -3.99
CA ALA A 60 10.81 19.25 -2.61
C ALA A 60 10.58 17.77 -2.22
N PHE A 61 10.75 17.48 -0.93
CA PHE A 61 10.37 16.18 -0.39
C PHE A 61 8.88 15.93 -0.68
N PRO A 62 8.49 14.76 -1.22
CA PRO A 62 7.12 14.53 -1.66
C PRO A 62 6.14 14.51 -0.49
N SER A 63 4.88 14.83 -0.79
CA SER A 63 3.76 14.51 0.07
C SER A 63 3.58 13.00 0.22
N GLU A 64 2.88 12.59 1.28
CA GLU A 64 2.70 11.17 1.63
C GLU A 64 2.00 10.36 0.54
N ASP A 65 1.02 10.94 -0.15
CA ASP A 65 0.30 10.31 -1.27
C ASP A 65 1.22 9.96 -2.43
N VAL A 66 2.07 10.90 -2.85
CA VAL A 66 3.01 10.68 -3.95
C VAL A 66 4.06 9.63 -3.56
N ALA A 67 4.57 9.69 -2.33
CA ALA A 67 5.55 8.72 -1.84
C ALA A 67 4.93 7.32 -1.68
N THR A 68 3.67 7.25 -1.22
CA THR A 68 2.91 6.00 -1.04
C THR A 68 2.60 5.35 -2.38
N ASN A 69 2.17 6.12 -3.38
CA ASN A 69 1.88 5.57 -4.71
C ASN A 69 3.14 5.00 -5.37
N ALA A 70 4.28 5.71 -5.29
CA ALA A 70 5.55 5.19 -5.79
C ALA A 70 6.00 3.90 -5.07
N ALA A 71 5.74 3.81 -3.76
CA ALA A 71 6.01 2.58 -3.00
C ALA A 71 5.10 1.42 -3.41
N LEU A 72 3.82 1.68 -3.68
CA LEU A 72 2.88 0.69 -4.19
C LEU A 72 3.29 0.16 -5.56
N GLU A 73 3.74 1.02 -6.48
CA GLU A 73 4.26 0.61 -7.79
C GLU A 73 5.44 -0.36 -7.65
N ALA A 74 6.37 -0.09 -6.74
CA ALA A 74 7.54 -0.93 -6.51
C ALA A 74 7.20 -2.34 -6.01
N ILE A 75 6.11 -2.49 -5.23
CA ILE A 75 5.65 -3.80 -4.74
C ILE A 75 4.57 -4.44 -5.61
N ALA A 76 3.96 -3.70 -6.54
CA ALA A 76 2.88 -4.20 -7.40
C ALA A 76 3.31 -5.41 -8.24
N ALA A 77 4.59 -5.46 -8.64
CA ALA A 77 5.16 -6.60 -9.35
C ALA A 77 5.14 -7.92 -8.54
N ALA A 78 5.00 -7.85 -7.21
CA ALA A 78 4.90 -9.02 -6.34
C ALA A 78 3.45 -9.51 -6.15
N PHE A 79 2.45 -8.80 -6.67
CA PHE A 79 1.05 -9.21 -6.54
C PHE A 79 0.75 -10.41 -7.42
N ASN A 80 -0.04 -11.35 -6.88
CA ASN A 80 -0.58 -12.45 -7.67
C ASN A 80 -1.71 -11.92 -8.57
N PRO A 81 -1.57 -11.96 -9.91
CA PRO A 81 -2.61 -11.46 -10.82
C PRO A 81 -3.94 -12.19 -10.67
N ALA A 82 -3.92 -13.46 -10.23
CA ALA A 82 -5.14 -14.25 -10.05
C ALA A 82 -6.01 -13.75 -8.88
N THR A 83 -5.43 -13.05 -7.90
CA THR A 83 -6.14 -12.63 -6.69
C THR A 83 -6.39 -11.13 -6.61
N ILE A 84 -5.73 -10.31 -7.44
CA ILE A 84 -5.74 -8.84 -7.28
C ILE A 84 -7.14 -8.23 -7.49
N GLY A 85 -7.90 -8.71 -8.47
CA GLY A 85 -9.28 -8.24 -8.69
C GLY A 85 -10.21 -8.56 -7.52
N GLN A 86 -10.08 -9.76 -6.94
CA GLN A 86 -10.85 -10.15 -5.75
C GLN A 86 -10.45 -9.32 -4.52
N ALA A 87 -9.16 -9.01 -4.36
CA ALA A 87 -8.67 -8.15 -3.30
C ALA A 87 -9.26 -6.73 -3.39
N ALA A 88 -9.30 -6.14 -4.59
CA ALA A 88 -9.89 -4.82 -4.82
C ALA A 88 -11.38 -4.77 -4.44
N VAL A 89 -12.17 -5.76 -4.89
CA VAL A 89 -13.60 -5.86 -4.55
C VAL A 89 -13.81 -6.11 -3.05
N SER A 90 -12.98 -6.96 -2.43
CA SER A 90 -13.06 -7.21 -0.98
C SER A 90 -12.81 -5.94 -0.16
N ALA A 91 -11.79 -5.16 -0.52
CA ALA A 91 -11.49 -3.89 0.13
C ALA A 91 -12.62 -2.88 -0.05
N ALA A 92 -13.20 -2.78 -1.25
CA ALA A 92 -14.34 -1.91 -1.51
C ALA A 92 -15.55 -2.27 -0.62
N ARG A 93 -15.90 -3.56 -0.55
CA ARG A 93 -17.01 -4.06 0.28
C ARG A 93 -16.78 -3.84 1.77
N GLN A 94 -15.56 -4.06 2.25
CA GLN A 94 -15.22 -3.79 3.64
C GLN A 94 -15.40 -2.31 3.99
N LEU A 95 -14.96 -1.42 3.09
CA LEU A 95 -15.15 0.01 3.27
C LEU A 95 -16.63 0.40 3.24
N ASP A 96 -17.41 -0.13 2.30
CA ASP A 96 -18.85 0.12 2.21
C ASP A 96 -19.56 -0.32 3.51
N ALA A 97 -19.23 -1.50 4.03
CA ALA A 97 -19.76 -1.98 5.31
C ALA A 97 -19.37 -1.07 6.49
N VAL A 98 -18.15 -0.54 6.52
CA VAL A 98 -17.74 0.43 7.55
C VAL A 98 -18.55 1.72 7.44
N ILE A 99 -18.75 2.24 6.21
CA ILE A 99 -19.53 3.45 5.96
C ILE A 99 -20.97 3.28 6.44
N GLU A 100 -21.58 2.12 6.20
CA GLU A 100 -22.94 1.80 6.68
C GLU A 100 -23.09 1.82 8.21
N THR A 101 -21.99 1.66 8.96
CA THR A 101 -22.02 1.74 10.43
C THR A 101 -21.88 3.16 10.98
N LEU A 102 -21.57 4.15 10.13
CA LEU A 102 -21.35 5.52 10.59
C LEU A 102 -22.66 6.19 10.99
N THR A 103 -22.61 6.94 12.09
CA THR A 103 -23.73 7.79 12.50
C THR A 103 -23.79 9.06 11.65
N ALA A 104 -24.96 9.71 11.60
CA ALA A 104 -25.12 11.01 10.94
C ALA A 104 -24.13 12.06 11.48
N GLU A 105 -23.89 12.07 12.80
CA GLU A 105 -22.90 12.97 13.42
C GLU A 105 -21.48 12.70 12.91
N GLN A 106 -21.07 11.43 12.77
CA GLN A 106 -19.75 11.08 12.22
C GLN A 106 -19.63 11.47 10.75
N VAL A 107 -20.70 11.32 9.97
CA VAL A 107 -20.77 11.78 8.58
C VAL A 107 -20.65 13.30 8.50
N ASP A 108 -21.35 14.04 9.36
CA ASP A 108 -21.30 15.50 9.41
C ASP A 108 -19.90 16.02 9.77
N VAL A 109 -19.21 15.36 10.71
CA VAL A 109 -17.81 15.67 11.07
C VAL A 109 -16.89 15.51 9.86
N LEU A 110 -17.05 14.43 9.08
CA LEU A 110 -16.22 14.19 7.90
C LEU A 110 -16.50 15.19 6.77
N THR A 111 -17.78 15.41 6.46
CA THR A 111 -18.19 16.32 5.39
C THR A 111 -17.85 17.77 5.73
N GLY A 112 -18.09 18.21 6.97
CA GLY A 112 -17.72 19.55 7.46
C GLY A 112 -16.21 19.81 7.46
N ALA A 113 -15.39 18.77 7.57
CA ALA A 113 -13.93 18.85 7.45
C ALA A 113 -13.41 18.76 5.99
N GLY A 114 -14.31 18.74 4.98
CA GLY A 114 -13.93 18.58 3.57
C GLY A 114 -13.42 17.17 3.23
N LYS A 115 -13.75 16.16 4.04
CA LYS A 115 -13.30 14.77 3.87
C LYS A 115 -14.39 13.85 3.32
N SER A 116 -15.33 14.41 2.54
CA SER A 116 -16.40 13.62 1.92
C SER A 116 -15.86 12.46 1.08
N TYR A 117 -14.68 12.61 0.48
CA TYR A 117 -14.00 11.54 -0.28
C TYR A 117 -13.72 10.27 0.54
N ALA A 118 -13.75 10.32 1.88
CA ALA A 118 -13.53 9.17 2.74
C ALA A 118 -14.76 8.24 2.79
N ILE A 119 -15.95 8.78 2.54
CA ILE A 119 -17.24 8.06 2.60
C ILE A 119 -17.95 8.03 1.24
N ASP A 120 -17.70 9.01 0.37
CA ASP A 120 -18.10 9.00 -1.03
C ASP A 120 -16.94 8.53 -1.91
N ARG A 121 -16.85 7.20 -2.10
CA ARG A 121 -15.77 6.55 -2.85
C ARG A 121 -16.11 6.28 -4.31
N ALA A 122 -17.37 6.47 -4.71
CA ALA A 122 -17.81 6.16 -6.07
C ALA A 122 -17.00 6.93 -7.12
N PRO A 123 -16.77 8.26 -7.03
CA PRO A 123 -16.04 8.99 -8.07
C PRO A 123 -14.64 8.42 -8.38
N HIS A 124 -13.90 8.05 -7.33
CA HIS A 124 -12.57 7.46 -7.46
C HIS A 124 -12.60 6.03 -8.02
N ARG A 125 -13.59 5.22 -7.63
CA ARG A 125 -13.76 3.87 -8.20
C ARG A 125 -14.09 3.94 -9.68
N GLU A 126 -15.06 4.78 -10.04
CA GLU A 126 -15.50 4.96 -11.42
C GLU A 126 -14.40 5.51 -12.32
N GLU A 127 -13.53 6.38 -11.81
CA GLU A 127 -12.34 6.84 -12.54
C GLU A 127 -11.43 5.66 -12.94
N HIS A 128 -11.06 4.81 -11.98
CA HIS A 128 -10.19 3.68 -12.27
C HIS A 128 -10.87 2.57 -13.07
N VAL A 129 -12.18 2.34 -12.86
CA VAL A 129 -12.95 1.41 -13.69
C VAL A 129 -12.90 1.84 -15.16
N ARG A 130 -13.16 3.11 -15.46
CA ARG A 130 -13.05 3.63 -16.84
C ARG A 130 -11.64 3.46 -17.40
N GLN A 131 -10.60 3.81 -16.65
CA GLN A 131 -9.21 3.63 -17.09
C GLN A 131 -8.88 2.17 -17.43
N ILE A 132 -9.42 1.22 -16.66
CA ILE A 132 -9.23 -0.22 -16.89
C ILE A 132 -10.03 -0.66 -18.12
N GLU A 133 -11.30 -0.28 -18.24
CA GLU A 133 -12.15 -0.61 -19.38
C GLU A 133 -11.57 -0.06 -20.69
N GLU A 134 -11.13 1.20 -20.70
CA GLU A 134 -10.44 1.82 -21.84
C GLU A 134 -9.18 1.06 -22.27
N ALA A 135 -8.42 0.52 -21.31
CA ALA A 135 -7.21 -0.26 -21.59
C ALA A 135 -7.52 -1.67 -22.13
N LEU A 136 -8.72 -2.19 -21.88
CA LEU A 136 -9.14 -3.54 -22.29
C LEU A 136 -9.92 -3.57 -23.61
N GLY A 137 -10.50 -2.44 -24.02
CA GLY A 137 -11.24 -2.29 -25.28
C GLY A 137 -12.74 -2.46 -25.12
#